data_AF-A0A8X6HPC5-F1
#
_entry.id   AF-A0A8X6HPC5-F1
#
_cell.length_a   1.000
_cell.length_b   1.000
_cell.length_c   1.000
_cell.angle_alpha   90.00
_cell.angle_beta   90.00
_cell.angle_gamma   90.00
#
_symmetry.space_group_name_H-M   'P 1'
#
loop_
_entity.id
_entity.type
_entity.pdbx_description
1 polymer ?
#
loop_
_entity_poly.entity_id
_entity_poly.type
_entity_poly.pdbx_seq_one_letter_code
_entity_poly.pdbx_strand_id
1 'polypeptide(L)'
;MLLKLTGLFFFLFQGRPFSTEWLISFQDPRDLWQEHWFALSLEIANIAILFQILRQAKTRGNEACYVIIAAMVSVICFEMLPMMPQPGYLLWWYHQGLINVLHQRVPSFIITSFAIVHYVAHNLTKDCNLPTTTRSFVTGVLGILMYFPYVWLAPKLLLSLVHLDDPVFKVRFLDVPYFQVLILFLLFFHTTQLFLQNHEEIEPQDRNSVNYMWCAMLSGSVSAFYTIVEQYLLYLIITLILKQNAGWCPLAALAIIASLVKDELKSLEMKSYSIAGALQPLRRKVFWAAVALFVFSSTLPLWLNIKDLKSRGTRLELGPCHITHDVSNTSPLEITRRRFICQDDAQHLDFDFHCVNQAALRFGVQNNVNHYTVCGKEFKNLQDFSNLMIAYSSICLFIIYNLLRFSLNYKQNKKIEISCSKLE
;
A
#
# COMPACT_ATOMS: atom_id res chain seq x y z
N MET A 1 -0.59 -28.07 -20.14
CA MET A 1 0.35 -27.04 -19.64
C MET A 1 0.17 -26.71 -18.15
N LEU A 2 -1.01 -26.97 -17.54
CA LEU A 2 -1.23 -26.78 -16.09
C LEU A 2 -0.52 -27.79 -15.15
N LEU A 3 -0.13 -28.97 -15.63
CA LEU A 3 0.43 -30.05 -14.78
C LEU A 3 1.93 -29.97 -14.48
N LYS A 4 2.65 -28.94 -14.98
CA LYS A 4 4.07 -28.70 -14.62
C LYS A 4 4.27 -27.61 -13.55
N LEU A 5 3.20 -26.92 -13.13
CA LEU A 5 3.26 -25.88 -12.10
C LEU A 5 3.29 -26.45 -10.67
N THR A 6 2.78 -27.66 -10.45
CA THR A 6 2.78 -28.33 -9.14
C THR A 6 4.19 -28.69 -8.66
N GLY A 7 5.12 -28.97 -9.58
CA GLY A 7 6.52 -29.25 -9.24
C GLY A 7 7.32 -28.02 -8.78
N LEU A 8 6.95 -26.81 -9.22
CA LEU A 8 7.63 -25.57 -8.83
C LEU A 8 7.30 -25.19 -7.38
N PHE A 9 6.09 -25.50 -6.91
CA PHE A 9 5.65 -25.23 -5.54
C PHE A 9 6.38 -26.10 -4.50
N PHE A 10 6.71 -27.34 -4.85
CA PHE A 10 7.35 -28.30 -3.94
C PHE A 10 8.84 -28.03 -3.70
N PHE A 11 9.54 -27.41 -4.66
CA PHE A 11 10.97 -27.08 -4.53
C PHE A 11 11.26 -25.77 -3.78
N LEU A 12 10.28 -24.87 -3.65
CA LEU A 12 10.47 -23.55 -3.04
C LEU A 12 10.39 -23.55 -1.50
N PHE A 13 9.93 -24.64 -0.88
CA PHE A 13 9.83 -24.77 0.56
C PHE A 13 10.74 -25.88 1.08
N GLN A 14 12.04 -25.58 1.23
CA GLN A 14 12.93 -26.41 2.04
C GLN A 14 12.48 -26.37 3.51
N GLY A 15 11.54 -27.25 3.85
CA GLY A 15 11.55 -28.09 5.05
C GLY A 15 11.55 -27.45 6.44
N ARG A 16 11.31 -26.14 6.62
CA ARG A 16 10.93 -25.65 7.96
C ARG A 16 9.43 -25.88 8.16
N PRO A 17 9.00 -26.59 9.21
CA PRO A 17 7.58 -26.73 9.49
C PRO A 17 6.98 -25.34 9.67
N PHE A 18 5.83 -25.08 9.02
CA PHE A 18 5.03 -23.88 9.27
C PHE A 18 4.57 -23.90 10.73
N SER A 19 5.36 -23.30 11.63
CA SER A 19 4.91 -23.08 13.00
C SER A 19 3.87 -21.96 12.99
N THR A 20 2.94 -22.00 13.95
CA THR A 20 1.98 -20.91 14.17
C THR A 20 2.71 -19.59 14.44
N GLU A 21 3.84 -19.64 15.13
CA GLU A 21 4.74 -18.50 15.38
C GLU A 21 5.32 -17.87 14.10
N TRP A 22 5.49 -18.67 13.04
CA TRP A 22 5.89 -18.14 11.75
C TRP A 22 4.76 -17.34 11.11
N LEU A 23 3.51 -17.78 11.22
CA LEU A 23 2.40 -17.07 10.58
C LEU A 23 2.02 -15.80 11.34
N ILE A 24 1.81 -15.93 12.66
CA ILE A 24 1.37 -14.84 13.53
C ILE A 24 2.23 -14.86 14.79
N SER A 25 2.71 -13.68 15.17
CA SER A 25 3.46 -13.47 16.40
C SER A 25 2.93 -12.24 17.13
N PHE A 26 2.88 -12.34 18.46
CA PHE A 26 2.43 -11.27 19.34
C PHE A 26 3.63 -10.71 20.09
N GLN A 27 3.61 -9.40 20.33
CA GLN A 27 4.61 -8.72 21.14
C GLN A 27 4.00 -8.22 22.44
N ASP A 28 4.82 -8.08 23.48
CA ASP A 28 4.36 -7.47 24.72
C ASP A 28 4.07 -5.98 24.46
N PRO A 29 2.84 -5.50 24.70
CA PRO A 29 2.50 -4.09 24.50
C PRO A 29 3.32 -3.15 25.39
N ARG A 30 3.87 -3.63 26.51
CA ARG A 30 4.73 -2.83 27.40
C ARG A 30 6.08 -2.55 26.76
N ASP A 31 6.65 -3.55 26.11
CA ASP A 31 7.91 -3.41 25.37
C ASP A 31 7.70 -2.46 24.19
N LEU A 32 6.63 -2.66 23.42
CA LEU A 32 6.25 -1.77 22.33
C LEU A 32 6.00 -0.33 22.78
N TRP A 33 5.42 -0.11 23.96
CA TRP A 33 5.20 1.23 24.49
C TRP A 33 6.52 1.93 24.83
N GLN A 34 7.47 1.19 25.40
CA GLN A 34 8.80 1.72 25.73
C GLN A 34 9.66 1.96 24.50
N GLU A 35 9.53 1.10 23.48
CA GLU A 35 10.29 1.21 22.24
C GLU A 35 9.67 2.26 21.30
N HIS A 36 8.38 2.12 20.99
CA HIS A 36 7.69 2.91 19.97
C HIS A 36 6.19 3.08 20.23
N TRP A 37 5.83 3.83 21.28
CA TRP A 37 4.44 4.08 21.68
C TRP A 37 3.49 4.50 20.53
N PHE A 38 4.00 5.22 19.53
CA PHE A 38 3.20 5.68 18.39
C PHE A 38 2.73 4.52 17.49
N ALA A 39 3.54 3.47 17.31
CA ALA A 39 3.20 2.31 16.49
C ALA A 39 2.10 1.50 17.18
N LEU A 40 2.21 1.31 18.51
CA LEU A 40 1.15 0.68 19.30
C LEU A 40 -0.16 1.47 19.25
N SER A 41 -0.07 2.80 19.37
CA SER A 41 -1.24 3.69 19.29
C SER A 41 -1.92 3.62 17.93
N LEU A 42 -1.14 3.59 16.85
CA LEU A 42 -1.63 3.42 15.48
C LEU A 42 -2.33 2.08 15.30
N GLU A 43 -1.78 1.00 15.84
CA GLU A 43 -2.38 -0.33 15.75
C GLU A 43 -3.72 -0.42 16.48
N ILE A 44 -3.80 0.10 17.71
CA ILE A 44 -5.05 0.18 18.47
C ILE A 44 -6.08 1.03 17.72
N ALA A 45 -5.68 2.19 17.20
CA ALA A 45 -6.55 3.07 16.42
C ALA A 45 -7.05 2.37 15.15
N ASN A 46 -6.19 1.67 14.42
CA ASN A 46 -6.56 0.92 13.23
C ASN A 46 -7.53 -0.23 13.53
N ILE A 47 -7.31 -0.98 14.61
CA ILE A 47 -8.25 -2.02 15.04
C ILE A 47 -9.62 -1.41 15.34
N ALA A 48 -9.67 -0.29 16.05
CA ALA A 48 -10.92 0.41 16.36
C ALA A 48 -11.63 0.92 15.08
N ILE A 49 -10.89 1.56 14.16
CA ILE A 49 -11.43 2.06 12.89
C ILE A 49 -11.92 0.89 12.02
N LEU A 50 -11.13 -0.18 11.90
CA LEU A 50 -11.49 -1.37 11.15
C LEU A 50 -12.78 -2.00 11.70
N PHE A 51 -12.90 -2.10 13.03
CA PHE A 51 -14.13 -2.59 13.66
C PHE A 51 -15.36 -1.71 13.30
N GLN A 52 -15.22 -0.38 13.35
CA GLN A 52 -16.30 0.54 12.96
C GLN A 52 -16.66 0.40 11.48
N ILE A 53 -15.66 0.25 10.61
CA ILE A 53 -15.83 0.04 9.18
C ILE A 53 -16.54 -1.28 8.91
N LEU A 54 -16.15 -2.38 9.57
CA LEU A 54 -16.81 -3.68 9.42
C LEU A 54 -18.27 -3.63 9.87
N ARG A 55 -18.55 -2.94 10.99
CA ARG A 55 -19.93 -2.69 11.45
C ARG A 55 -20.73 -1.90 10.41
N GLN A 56 -20.13 -0.84 9.86
CA GLN A 56 -20.78 -0.03 8.82
C GLN A 56 -20.98 -0.81 7.52
N ALA A 57 -19.98 -1.60 7.10
CA ALA A 57 -20.04 -2.45 5.92
C ALA A 57 -21.22 -3.42 6.03
N LYS A 58 -21.38 -4.10 7.17
CA LYS A 58 -22.51 -4.99 7.42
C LYS A 58 -23.87 -4.30 7.25
N THR A 59 -23.99 -3.02 7.63
CA THR A 59 -25.24 -2.25 7.44
C THR A 59 -25.48 -1.79 6.00
N ARG A 60 -24.42 -1.65 5.19
CA ARG A 60 -24.49 -1.18 3.79
C ARG A 60 -24.56 -2.32 2.77
N GLY A 61 -24.45 -3.56 3.22
CA GLY A 61 -24.46 -4.75 2.39
C GLY A 61 -23.15 -5.53 2.46
N ASN A 62 -23.26 -6.83 2.24
CA ASN A 62 -22.18 -7.78 2.46
C ASN A 62 -20.93 -7.51 1.59
N GLU A 63 -21.12 -7.05 0.34
CA GLU A 63 -20.04 -6.76 -0.63
C GLU A 63 -18.89 -5.94 -0.02
N ALA A 64 -19.22 -4.85 0.68
CA ALA A 64 -18.21 -3.91 1.18
C ALA A 64 -17.32 -4.52 2.28
N CYS A 65 -17.82 -5.54 2.99
CA CYS A 65 -17.03 -6.29 3.96
C CYS A 65 -15.99 -7.18 3.26
N TYR A 66 -16.36 -7.78 2.13
CA TYR A 66 -15.49 -8.67 1.38
C TYR A 66 -14.40 -7.93 0.60
N VAL A 67 -14.64 -6.67 0.21
CA VAL A 67 -13.58 -5.80 -0.34
C VAL A 67 -12.46 -5.58 0.67
N ILE A 68 -12.78 -5.40 1.96
CA ILE A 68 -11.78 -5.23 3.02
C ILE A 68 -10.93 -6.50 3.11
N ILE A 69 -11.58 -7.67 3.09
CA ILE A 69 -10.89 -8.97 3.13
C ILE A 69 -9.98 -9.12 1.91
N ALA A 70 -10.46 -8.78 0.71
CA ALA A 70 -9.67 -8.83 -0.52
C ALA A 70 -8.42 -7.94 -0.42
N ALA A 71 -8.57 -6.73 0.13
CA ALA A 71 -7.46 -5.79 0.36
C ALA A 71 -6.46 -6.28 1.42
N MET A 72 -6.91 -6.93 2.49
CA MET A 72 -6.02 -7.54 3.48
C MET A 72 -5.23 -8.70 2.87
N VAL A 73 -5.92 -9.58 2.11
CA VAL A 73 -5.29 -10.72 1.43
C VAL A 73 -4.29 -10.24 0.39
N SER A 74 -4.59 -9.19 -0.39
CA SER A 74 -3.67 -8.69 -1.41
C SER A 74 -2.35 -8.19 -0.81
N VAL A 75 -2.39 -7.45 0.31
CA VAL A 75 -1.17 -7.02 1.00
C VAL A 75 -0.39 -8.19 1.57
N ILE A 76 -1.06 -9.16 2.22
CA ILE A 76 -0.39 -10.35 2.76
C ILE A 76 0.31 -11.12 1.64
N CYS A 77 -0.40 -11.41 0.55
CA CYS A 77 0.17 -12.13 -0.59
C CYS A 77 1.31 -11.36 -1.26
N PHE A 78 1.20 -10.02 -1.37
CA PHE A 78 2.25 -9.18 -1.91
C PHE A 78 3.53 -9.24 -1.05
N GLU A 79 3.39 -9.17 0.27
CA GLU A 79 4.52 -9.24 1.21
C GLU A 79 5.12 -10.65 1.39
N MET A 80 4.35 -11.71 1.10
CA MET A 80 4.86 -13.09 1.11
C MET A 80 5.85 -13.35 -0.02
N LEU A 81 5.69 -12.69 -1.18
CA LEU A 81 6.46 -13.04 -2.38
C LEU A 81 7.96 -12.74 -2.28
N PRO A 82 8.42 -11.65 -1.64
CA PRO A 82 9.84 -11.45 -1.35
C PRO A 82 10.38 -12.36 -0.23
N MET A 83 9.59 -13.29 0.34
CA MET A 83 10.11 -14.33 1.25
C MET A 83 10.72 -15.51 0.50
N MET A 84 10.70 -15.51 -0.84
CA MET A 84 11.48 -16.49 -1.60
C MET A 84 12.96 -16.36 -1.19
N PRO A 85 13.63 -17.47 -0.84
CA PRO A 85 14.74 -17.53 0.14
C PRO A 85 16.09 -16.95 -0.33
N GLN A 86 16.10 -16.05 -1.31
CA GLN A 86 17.34 -15.43 -1.74
C GLN A 86 17.73 -14.27 -0.80
N PRO A 87 18.89 -14.36 -0.11
CA PRO A 87 19.39 -13.26 0.70
C PRO A 87 19.56 -12.03 -0.19
N GLY A 88 19.03 -10.89 0.26
CA GLY A 88 19.06 -9.63 -0.53
C GLY A 88 17.78 -9.30 -1.30
N TYR A 89 16.71 -10.09 -1.20
CA TYR A 89 15.41 -9.70 -1.80
C TYR A 89 14.52 -8.88 -0.85
N LEU A 90 14.93 -8.70 0.40
CA LEU A 90 14.31 -7.77 1.32
C LEU A 90 14.68 -6.34 0.91
N LEU A 91 13.64 -5.57 0.60
CA LEU A 91 13.71 -4.22 0.04
C LEU A 91 13.27 -3.15 1.06
N TRP A 92 12.37 -3.53 1.96
CA TRP A 92 11.89 -2.68 3.04
C TRP A 92 11.69 -3.50 4.32
N TRP A 93 11.70 -2.80 5.44
CA TRP A 93 11.50 -3.33 6.79
C TRP A 93 10.46 -2.48 7.51
N TYR A 94 9.67 -3.10 8.36
CA TYR A 94 8.64 -2.42 9.13
C TYR A 94 8.99 -2.40 10.62
N HIS A 95 8.50 -1.38 11.33
CA HIS A 95 8.44 -1.45 12.77
C HIS A 95 7.52 -2.60 13.19
N GLN A 96 7.89 -3.35 14.22
CA GLN A 96 7.06 -4.43 14.72
C GLN A 96 5.81 -3.87 15.43
N GLY A 97 4.67 -4.50 15.20
CA GLY A 97 3.39 -4.18 15.85
C GLY A 97 3.09 -5.12 17.02
N LEU A 98 1.96 -4.90 17.66
CA LEU A 98 1.35 -5.82 18.63
C LEU A 98 1.11 -7.19 17.98
N ILE A 99 0.62 -7.18 16.74
CA ILE A 99 0.39 -8.36 15.93
C ILE A 99 1.27 -8.26 14.69
N ASN A 100 2.17 -9.23 14.49
CA ASN A 100 2.98 -9.32 13.30
C ASN A 100 2.70 -10.61 12.54
N VAL A 101 2.62 -10.50 11.22
CA VAL A 101 2.38 -11.58 10.28
C VAL A 101 3.67 -11.87 9.51
N LEU A 102 3.83 -13.10 9.03
CA LEU A 102 4.95 -13.52 8.16
C LEU A 102 6.32 -13.41 8.85
N HIS A 103 6.48 -14.10 9.97
CA HIS A 103 7.72 -14.19 10.74
C HIS A 103 8.20 -12.81 11.23
N GLN A 104 7.29 -12.08 11.88
CA GLN A 104 7.52 -10.73 12.38
C GLN A 104 7.87 -9.68 11.32
N ARG A 105 7.61 -9.98 10.03
CA ARG A 105 7.94 -9.09 8.93
C ARG A 105 6.92 -7.96 8.77
N VAL A 106 5.63 -8.31 8.74
CA VAL A 106 4.56 -7.36 8.39
C VAL A 106 3.69 -7.12 9.61
N PRO A 107 3.73 -5.93 10.22
CA PRO A 107 2.85 -5.61 11.33
C PRO A 107 1.40 -5.44 10.84
N SER A 108 0.44 -5.77 11.68
CA SER A 108 -0.98 -5.73 11.33
C SER A 108 -1.46 -4.33 10.95
N PHE A 109 -0.83 -3.27 11.51
CA PHE A 109 -1.17 -1.89 11.16
C PHE A 109 -0.91 -1.56 9.69
N ILE A 110 0.04 -2.22 9.00
CA ILE A 110 0.26 -2.02 7.55
C ILE A 110 -0.90 -2.63 6.75
N ILE A 111 -1.26 -3.87 7.09
CA ILE A 111 -2.35 -4.61 6.43
C ILE A 111 -3.69 -3.89 6.63
N THR A 112 -3.96 -3.48 7.87
CA THR A 112 -5.23 -2.82 8.24
C THR A 112 -5.31 -1.40 7.71
N SER A 113 -4.25 -0.59 7.77
CA SER A 113 -4.23 0.76 7.17
C SER A 113 -4.56 0.71 5.68
N PHE A 114 -3.93 -0.21 4.93
CA PHE A 114 -4.22 -0.38 3.50
C PHE A 114 -5.69 -0.73 3.28
N ALA A 115 -6.21 -1.73 4.00
CA ALA A 115 -7.61 -2.17 3.85
C ALA A 115 -8.62 -1.08 4.21
N ILE A 116 -8.34 -0.26 5.24
CA ILE A 116 -9.17 0.91 5.62
C ILE A 116 -9.20 1.92 4.48
N VAL A 117 -8.04 2.31 3.93
CA VAL A 117 -7.98 3.29 2.84
C VAL A 117 -8.60 2.73 1.56
N HIS A 118 -8.40 1.44 1.26
CA HIS A 118 -9.03 0.75 0.15
C HIS A 118 -10.55 0.83 0.26
N TYR A 119 -11.10 0.48 1.42
CA TYR A 119 -12.53 0.54 1.69
C TYR A 119 -13.08 1.95 1.47
N VAL A 120 -12.41 2.97 2.00
CA VAL A 120 -12.85 4.36 1.83
C VAL A 120 -12.83 4.75 0.35
N ALA A 121 -11.74 4.46 -0.38
CA ALA A 121 -11.61 4.76 -1.81
C ALA A 121 -12.70 4.06 -2.63
N HIS A 122 -12.93 2.78 -2.38
CA HIS A 122 -13.93 1.97 -3.06
C HIS A 122 -15.36 2.48 -2.81
N ASN A 123 -15.67 2.91 -1.59
CA ASN A 123 -16.99 3.48 -1.28
C ASN A 123 -17.17 4.88 -1.88
N LEU A 124 -16.12 5.69 -1.97
CA LEU A 124 -16.18 6.97 -2.67
C LEU A 124 -16.52 6.80 -4.15
N THR A 125 -16.01 5.75 -4.81
CA THR A 125 -16.28 5.49 -6.23
C THR A 125 -17.56 4.70 -6.48
N LYS A 126 -18.04 3.92 -5.51
CA LYS A 126 -19.28 3.13 -5.61
C LYS A 126 -20.50 3.97 -5.97
N ASP A 127 -20.59 5.17 -5.41
CA ASP A 127 -21.73 6.07 -5.61
C ASP A 127 -21.71 6.79 -6.98
N CYS A 128 -20.64 6.63 -7.76
CA CYS A 128 -20.43 7.35 -9.01
C CYS A 128 -20.96 6.59 -10.25
N ASN A 129 -21.60 5.42 -10.09
CA ASN A 129 -22.12 4.56 -11.18
C ASN A 129 -21.13 4.36 -12.34
N LEU A 130 -19.85 4.29 -12.03
CA LEU A 130 -18.80 4.11 -13.02
C LEU A 130 -18.79 2.66 -13.52
N PRO A 131 -18.46 2.42 -14.81
CA PRO A 131 -18.13 1.08 -15.29
C PRO A 131 -16.99 0.48 -14.49
N THR A 132 -16.90 -0.85 -14.44
CA THR A 132 -15.98 -1.59 -13.57
C THR A 132 -14.52 -1.14 -13.70
N THR A 133 -14.01 -1.03 -14.93
CA THR A 133 -12.62 -0.63 -15.18
C THR A 133 -12.36 0.82 -14.78
N THR A 134 -13.21 1.75 -15.20
CA THR A 134 -13.13 3.16 -14.77
C THR A 134 -13.22 3.29 -13.25
N ARG A 135 -14.13 2.56 -12.60
CA ARG A 135 -14.31 2.55 -11.15
C ARG A 135 -13.04 2.10 -10.45
N SER A 136 -12.42 1.02 -10.91
CA SER A 136 -11.17 0.50 -10.37
C SER A 136 -10.01 1.48 -10.56
N PHE A 137 -9.92 2.14 -11.72
CA PHE A 137 -8.92 3.17 -11.99
C PHE A 137 -9.07 4.36 -11.02
N VAL A 138 -10.28 4.92 -10.89
CA VAL A 138 -10.53 6.03 -9.96
C VAL A 138 -10.28 5.60 -8.51
N THR A 139 -10.62 4.36 -8.16
CA THR A 139 -10.34 3.79 -6.83
C THR A 139 -8.84 3.70 -6.58
N GLY A 140 -8.06 3.27 -7.58
CA GLY A 140 -6.60 3.24 -7.55
C GLY A 140 -6.00 4.61 -7.28
N VAL A 141 -6.41 5.62 -8.05
CA VAL A 141 -5.95 7.00 -7.89
C VAL A 141 -6.32 7.55 -6.50
N LEU A 142 -7.57 7.40 -6.08
CA LEU A 142 -8.02 7.85 -4.76
C LEU A 142 -7.30 7.14 -3.62
N GLY A 143 -7.08 5.83 -3.74
CA GLY A 143 -6.34 5.03 -2.78
C GLY A 143 -4.95 5.57 -2.54
N ILE A 144 -4.19 5.85 -3.62
CA ILE A 144 -2.87 6.49 -3.49
C ILE A 144 -2.99 7.86 -2.85
N LEU A 145 -3.89 8.72 -3.34
CA LEU A 145 -3.99 10.10 -2.82
C LEU A 145 -4.25 10.14 -1.31
N MET A 146 -5.04 9.20 -0.79
CA MET A 146 -5.32 9.08 0.63
C MET A 146 -4.21 8.35 1.41
N TYR A 147 -3.49 7.40 0.79
CA TYR A 147 -2.44 6.61 1.45
C TYR A 147 -1.05 7.27 1.39
N PHE A 148 -0.83 8.19 0.44
CA PHE A 148 0.46 8.84 0.22
C PHE A 148 0.99 9.60 1.45
N PRO A 149 0.18 10.37 2.22
CA PRO A 149 0.68 11.03 3.44
C PRO A 149 1.25 10.04 4.45
N TYR A 150 0.60 8.87 4.59
CA TYR A 150 1.08 7.81 5.48
C TYR A 150 2.44 7.28 5.03
N VAL A 151 2.57 6.95 3.74
CA VAL A 151 3.83 6.45 3.16
C VAL A 151 4.95 7.50 3.24
N TRP A 152 4.61 8.77 3.04
CA TRP A 152 5.56 9.87 3.11
C TRP A 152 6.07 10.08 4.54
N LEU A 153 5.21 9.95 5.54
CA LEU A 153 5.59 10.06 6.95
C LEU A 153 6.28 8.81 7.50
N ALA A 154 5.97 7.62 6.96
CA ALA A 154 6.37 6.35 7.56
C ALA A 154 7.89 6.19 7.79
N PRO A 155 8.80 6.60 6.88
CA PRO A 155 10.24 6.58 7.15
C PRO A 155 10.67 7.51 8.29
N LYS A 156 10.12 8.73 8.35
CA LYS A 156 10.41 9.70 9.42
C LYS A 156 9.88 9.21 10.76
N LEU A 157 8.72 8.55 10.75
CA LEU A 157 8.10 7.93 11.92
C LEU A 157 8.70 6.57 12.28
N LEU A 158 9.77 6.12 11.61
CA LEU A 158 10.39 4.81 11.77
C LEU A 158 9.45 3.60 11.62
N LEU A 159 8.28 3.79 11.00
CA LEU A 159 7.28 2.75 10.77
C LEU A 159 7.67 1.83 9.62
N SER A 160 8.33 2.37 8.60
CA SER A 160 8.86 1.61 7.47
C SER A 160 10.18 2.19 7.00
N LEU A 161 11.19 1.35 6.82
CA LEU A 161 12.51 1.71 6.32
C LEU A 161 12.73 1.03 4.98
N VAL A 162 13.39 1.72 4.05
CA VAL A 162 13.68 1.19 2.71
C VAL A 162 15.19 1.16 2.46
N HIS A 163 15.63 0.25 1.60
CA HIS A 163 17.03 0.17 1.19
C HIS A 163 17.40 1.35 0.29
N LEU A 164 18.07 2.39 0.83
CA LEU A 164 18.24 3.64 0.08
C LEU A 164 19.07 3.50 -1.20
N ASP A 165 20.06 2.60 -1.21
CA ASP A 165 20.96 2.40 -2.36
C ASP A 165 20.42 1.45 -3.41
N ASP A 166 19.25 0.88 -3.17
CA ASP A 166 18.65 0.05 -4.19
C ASP A 166 18.25 0.97 -5.37
N PRO A 167 18.67 0.67 -6.61
CA PRO A 167 18.36 1.53 -7.76
C PRO A 167 16.85 1.71 -7.95
N VAL A 168 16.04 0.74 -7.50
CA VAL A 168 14.58 0.81 -7.51
C VAL A 168 14.05 1.95 -6.62
N PHE A 169 14.73 2.26 -5.51
CA PHE A 169 14.32 3.28 -4.53
C PHE A 169 15.12 4.58 -4.59
N LYS A 170 16.10 4.67 -5.48
CA LYS A 170 16.94 5.85 -5.64
C LYS A 170 16.13 7.08 -6.08
N VAL A 171 15.11 6.86 -6.92
CA VAL A 171 14.27 7.94 -7.45
C VAL A 171 13.03 8.12 -6.59
N ARG A 172 12.86 9.35 -6.07
CA ARG A 172 11.82 9.66 -5.09
C ARG A 172 11.05 10.91 -5.46
N PHE A 173 9.79 10.94 -5.04
CA PHE A 173 8.94 12.11 -4.99
C PHE A 173 8.64 12.42 -3.53
N LEU A 174 9.13 13.55 -3.03
CA LEU A 174 8.96 13.94 -1.62
C LEU A 174 9.41 12.82 -0.67
N ASP A 175 10.64 12.33 -0.80
CA ASP A 175 11.19 11.19 -0.04
C ASP A 175 10.49 9.83 -0.24
N VAL A 176 9.36 9.76 -0.94
CA VAL A 176 8.68 8.50 -1.27
C VAL A 176 9.22 7.92 -2.58
N PRO A 177 9.69 6.66 -2.61
CA PRO A 177 10.09 6.03 -3.85
C PRO A 177 8.95 5.95 -4.88
N TYR A 178 9.22 6.37 -6.12
CA TYR A 178 8.22 6.27 -7.19
C TYR A 178 7.71 4.84 -7.41
N PHE A 179 8.60 3.87 -7.22
CA PHE A 179 8.25 2.46 -7.30
C PHE A 179 7.21 2.04 -6.25
N GLN A 180 7.27 2.62 -5.05
CA GLN A 180 6.26 2.38 -4.02
C GLN A 180 4.89 2.98 -4.40
N VAL A 181 4.88 4.16 -5.03
CA VAL A 181 3.65 4.77 -5.57
C VAL A 181 3.04 3.88 -6.66
N LEU A 182 3.87 3.32 -7.55
CA LEU A 182 3.44 2.36 -8.57
C LEU A 182 2.81 1.10 -7.95
N ILE A 183 3.47 0.48 -6.97
CA ILE A 183 2.96 -0.70 -6.27
C ILE A 183 1.58 -0.43 -5.68
N LEU A 184 1.45 0.67 -4.94
CA LEU A 184 0.20 1.02 -4.28
C LEU A 184 -0.91 1.25 -5.29
N PHE A 185 -0.61 1.97 -6.38
CA PHE A 185 -1.57 2.17 -7.47
C PHE A 185 -2.12 0.85 -8.00
N LEU A 186 -1.20 -0.04 -8.39
CA LEU A 186 -1.53 -1.32 -9.01
C LEU A 186 -2.27 -2.23 -8.03
N LEU A 187 -1.87 -2.28 -6.76
CA LEU A 187 -2.59 -3.06 -5.74
C LEU A 187 -4.02 -2.55 -5.55
N PHE A 188 -4.23 -1.23 -5.41
CA PHE A 188 -5.57 -0.67 -5.28
C PHE A 188 -6.42 -0.93 -6.53
N PHE A 189 -5.84 -0.74 -7.73
CA PHE A 189 -6.50 -0.98 -9.01
C PHE A 189 -6.89 -2.45 -9.19
N HIS A 190 -5.92 -3.37 -9.15
CA HIS A 190 -6.14 -4.80 -9.43
C HIS A 190 -7.05 -5.46 -8.41
N THR A 191 -6.89 -5.16 -7.12
CA THR A 191 -7.77 -5.70 -6.08
C THR A 191 -9.21 -5.28 -6.33
N THR A 192 -9.44 -4.00 -6.70
CA THR A 192 -10.80 -3.51 -6.99
C THR A 192 -11.35 -4.13 -8.27
N GLN A 193 -10.55 -4.18 -9.34
CA GLN A 193 -10.96 -4.69 -10.64
C GLN A 193 -11.37 -6.16 -10.55
N LEU A 194 -10.48 -7.00 -10.01
CA LEU A 194 -10.73 -8.43 -9.91
C LEU A 194 -11.86 -8.74 -8.93
N PHE A 195 -12.01 -7.96 -7.85
CA PHE A 195 -13.13 -8.16 -6.94
C PHE A 195 -14.47 -7.85 -7.62
N LEU A 196 -14.57 -6.72 -8.33
CA LEU A 196 -15.80 -6.33 -9.02
C LEU A 196 -16.17 -7.31 -10.14
N GLN A 197 -15.19 -7.72 -10.96
CA GLN A 197 -15.41 -8.72 -12.02
C GLN A 197 -15.91 -10.05 -11.45
N ASN A 198 -15.19 -10.63 -10.48
CA ASN A 198 -15.58 -11.89 -9.85
C ASN A 198 -16.93 -11.77 -9.11
N HIS A 199 -17.24 -10.61 -8.53
CA HIS A 199 -18.52 -10.36 -7.88
C HIS A 199 -19.70 -10.28 -8.87
N GLU A 200 -19.49 -9.68 -10.04
CA GLU A 200 -20.48 -9.58 -11.11
C GLU A 200 -20.79 -10.94 -11.75
N GLU A 201 -19.81 -11.85 -11.78
CA GLU A 201 -19.97 -13.22 -12.26
C GLU A 201 -20.78 -14.14 -11.32
N ILE A 202 -20.93 -13.78 -10.03
CA ILE A 202 -21.73 -14.58 -9.09
C ILE A 202 -23.22 -14.40 -9.40
N GLU A 203 -23.83 -15.49 -9.87
CA GLU A 203 -25.26 -15.57 -10.12
C GLU A 203 -26.07 -15.22 -8.87
N PRO A 204 -27.23 -14.55 -9.00
CA PRO A 204 -28.02 -14.10 -7.84
C PRO A 204 -28.37 -15.21 -6.84
N GLN A 205 -28.60 -16.43 -7.32
CA GLN A 205 -28.90 -17.61 -6.51
C GLN A 205 -27.73 -18.11 -5.66
N ASP A 206 -26.49 -17.82 -6.09
CA ASP A 206 -25.25 -18.25 -5.46
C ASP A 206 -24.64 -17.17 -4.55
N ARG A 207 -25.34 -16.06 -4.32
CA ARG A 207 -24.87 -14.94 -3.49
C ARG A 207 -24.96 -15.25 -2.00
N ASN A 208 -24.10 -16.15 -1.54
CA ASN A 208 -23.91 -16.49 -0.14
C ASN A 208 -22.56 -16.00 0.40
N SER A 209 -22.37 -16.02 1.72
CA SER A 209 -21.14 -15.55 2.37
C SER A 209 -19.89 -16.34 1.99
N VAL A 210 -20.05 -17.62 1.66
CA VAL A 210 -18.92 -18.51 1.31
C VAL A 210 -18.36 -18.12 -0.06
N ASN A 211 -19.23 -17.92 -1.05
CA ASN A 211 -18.84 -17.52 -2.39
C ASN A 211 -18.22 -16.11 -2.39
N TYR A 212 -18.75 -15.19 -1.58
CA TYR A 212 -18.11 -13.88 -1.41
C TYR A 212 -16.75 -13.94 -0.72
N MET A 213 -16.58 -14.83 0.27
CA MET A 213 -15.28 -15.05 0.89
C MET A 213 -14.26 -15.59 -0.11
N TRP A 214 -14.65 -16.58 -0.92
CA TRP A 214 -13.81 -17.13 -1.98
C TRP A 214 -13.44 -16.10 -3.03
N CYS A 215 -14.41 -15.29 -3.47
CA CYS A 215 -14.18 -14.17 -4.37
C CYS A 215 -13.15 -13.20 -3.78
N ALA A 216 -13.30 -12.80 -2.52
CA ALA A 216 -12.34 -11.91 -1.86
C ALA A 216 -10.92 -12.51 -1.76
N MET A 217 -10.80 -13.77 -1.35
CA MET A 217 -9.52 -14.47 -1.24
C MET A 217 -8.83 -14.60 -2.60
N LEU A 218 -9.57 -14.97 -3.64
CA LEU A 218 -9.05 -15.14 -4.99
C LEU A 218 -8.63 -13.79 -5.59
N SER A 219 -9.49 -12.78 -5.54
CA SER A 219 -9.20 -11.45 -6.06
C SER A 219 -8.00 -10.83 -5.35
N GLY A 220 -7.92 -10.95 -4.02
CA GLY A 220 -6.78 -10.48 -3.24
C GLY A 220 -5.48 -11.17 -3.66
N SER A 221 -5.47 -12.50 -3.74
CA SER A 221 -4.27 -13.27 -4.09
C SER A 221 -3.79 -12.99 -5.52
N VAL A 222 -4.70 -12.98 -6.49
CA VAL A 222 -4.36 -12.74 -7.91
C VAL A 222 -3.93 -11.29 -8.13
N SER A 223 -4.53 -10.32 -7.42
CA SER A 223 -4.14 -8.91 -7.54
C SER A 223 -2.70 -8.65 -7.12
N ALA A 224 -2.21 -9.32 -6.06
CA ALA A 224 -0.83 -9.23 -5.62
C ALA A 224 0.12 -9.75 -6.70
N PHE A 225 -0.22 -10.88 -7.31
CA PHE A 225 0.56 -11.47 -8.40
C PHE A 225 0.61 -10.56 -9.63
N TYR A 226 -0.53 -10.04 -10.07
CA TYR A 226 -0.58 -9.08 -11.20
C TYR A 226 0.22 -7.82 -10.92
N THR A 227 0.12 -7.27 -9.72
CA THR A 227 0.91 -6.10 -9.32
C THR A 227 2.40 -6.39 -9.45
N ILE A 228 2.85 -7.58 -9.04
CA ILE A 228 4.28 -7.96 -9.10
C ILE A 228 4.77 -8.17 -10.53
N VAL A 229 3.98 -8.85 -11.36
CA VAL A 229 4.34 -9.06 -12.76
C VAL A 229 4.39 -7.72 -13.50
N GLU A 230 3.38 -6.88 -13.31
CA GLU A 230 3.27 -5.60 -14.00
C GLU A 230 4.34 -4.59 -13.55
N GLN A 231 4.59 -4.46 -12.24
CA GLN A 231 5.66 -3.58 -11.76
C GLN A 231 7.03 -4.00 -12.31
N TYR A 232 7.29 -5.31 -12.40
CA TYR A 232 8.57 -5.83 -12.86
C TYR A 232 8.71 -5.62 -14.37
N LEU A 233 7.65 -5.86 -15.13
CA LEU A 233 7.60 -5.59 -16.56
C LEU A 233 7.83 -4.10 -16.86
N LEU A 234 7.17 -3.20 -16.13
CA LEU A 234 7.35 -1.76 -16.29
C LEU A 234 8.77 -1.33 -15.95
N TYR A 235 9.34 -1.84 -14.84
CA TYR A 235 10.72 -1.56 -14.47
C TYR A 235 11.72 -2.08 -15.52
N LEU A 236 11.53 -3.30 -16.01
CA LEU A 236 12.36 -3.89 -17.06
C LEU A 236 12.31 -3.05 -18.34
N ILE A 237 11.12 -2.70 -18.82
CA ILE A 237 10.97 -1.93 -20.06
C ILE A 237 11.53 -0.52 -19.89
N ILE A 238 11.08 0.22 -18.87
CA ILE A 238 11.36 1.66 -18.76
C ILE A 238 12.77 1.90 -18.24
N THR A 239 13.17 1.22 -17.16
CA THR A 239 14.44 1.49 -16.50
C THR A 239 15.59 0.71 -17.13
N LEU A 240 15.38 -0.57 -17.44
CA LEU A 240 16.47 -1.42 -17.92
C LEU A 240 16.66 -1.35 -19.44
N ILE A 241 15.58 -1.45 -20.22
CA ILE A 241 15.65 -1.45 -21.70
C ILE A 241 15.73 -0.02 -22.24
N LEU A 242 14.79 0.86 -21.86
CA LEU A 242 14.73 2.25 -22.35
C LEU A 242 15.71 3.19 -21.63
N LYS A 243 16.38 2.71 -20.57
CA LYS A 243 17.33 3.47 -19.74
C LYS A 243 16.76 4.79 -19.21
N GLN A 244 15.44 4.82 -18.96
CA GLN A 244 14.76 5.97 -18.41
C GLN A 244 14.71 5.91 -16.88
N ASN A 245 14.45 7.06 -16.28
CA ASN A 245 14.27 7.19 -14.84
C ASN A 245 13.06 6.34 -14.35
N ALA A 246 13.21 5.59 -13.26
CA ALA A 246 12.14 4.77 -12.66
C ALA A 246 10.87 5.58 -12.28
N GLY A 247 10.99 6.90 -12.14
CA GLY A 247 9.84 7.81 -11.97
C GLY A 247 8.84 7.80 -13.14
N TRP A 248 9.26 7.34 -14.32
CA TRP A 248 8.37 7.17 -15.47
C TRP A 248 7.45 5.94 -15.35
N CYS A 249 7.78 4.96 -14.52
CA CYS A 249 6.97 3.75 -14.35
C CYS A 249 5.54 4.04 -13.84
N PRO A 250 5.32 4.78 -12.73
CA PRO A 250 3.96 5.14 -12.30
C PRO A 250 3.22 5.99 -13.34
N LEU A 251 3.90 6.88 -14.05
CA LEU A 251 3.28 7.69 -15.12
C LEU A 251 2.83 6.82 -16.30
N ALA A 252 3.65 5.85 -16.70
CA ALA A 252 3.32 4.90 -17.74
C ALA A 252 2.14 4.01 -17.34
N ALA A 253 2.14 3.47 -16.11
CA ALA A 253 1.01 2.69 -15.60
C ALA A 253 -0.30 3.51 -15.61
N LEU A 254 -0.25 4.74 -15.09
CA LEU A 254 -1.39 5.64 -15.11
C LEU A 254 -1.84 5.94 -16.54
N ALA A 255 -0.93 6.19 -17.48
CA ALA A 255 -1.26 6.48 -18.87
C ALA A 255 -1.87 5.27 -19.61
N ILE A 256 -1.32 4.06 -19.39
CA ILE A 256 -1.84 2.81 -19.97
C ILE A 256 -3.26 2.57 -19.45
N ILE A 257 -3.46 2.59 -18.13
CA ILE A 257 -4.79 2.34 -17.56
C ILE A 257 -5.78 3.46 -17.94
N ALA A 258 -5.33 4.73 -17.95
CA ALA A 258 -6.14 5.85 -18.43
C ALA A 258 -6.57 5.68 -19.90
N SER A 259 -5.71 5.10 -20.74
CA SER A 259 -6.04 4.81 -22.13
C SER A 259 -7.10 3.71 -22.26
N LEU A 260 -7.07 2.69 -21.38
CA LEU A 260 -8.07 1.63 -21.34
C LEU A 260 -9.45 2.14 -20.92
N VAL A 261 -9.50 3.11 -20.00
CA VAL A 261 -10.76 3.69 -19.53
C VAL A 261 -11.23 4.87 -20.40
N LYS A 262 -10.46 5.29 -21.41
CA LYS A 262 -10.74 6.50 -22.19
C LYS A 262 -12.11 6.49 -22.85
N ASP A 263 -12.50 5.36 -23.43
CA ASP A 263 -13.78 5.27 -24.14
C ASP A 263 -14.97 5.18 -23.16
N GLU A 264 -14.78 4.50 -22.03
CA GLU A 264 -15.72 4.55 -20.91
C GLU A 264 -15.90 5.99 -20.42
N LEU A 265 -14.81 6.75 -20.25
CA LEU A 265 -14.86 8.16 -19.84
C LEU A 265 -15.61 9.05 -20.83
N LYS A 266 -15.40 8.88 -22.15
CA LYS A 266 -16.13 9.64 -23.18
C LYS A 266 -17.64 9.40 -23.13
N SER A 267 -18.05 8.21 -22.71
CA SER A 267 -19.47 7.85 -22.59
C SER A 267 -20.14 8.39 -21.32
N LEU A 268 -19.37 8.94 -20.38
CA LEU A 268 -19.91 9.50 -19.14
C LEU A 268 -20.51 10.89 -19.39
N GLU A 269 -21.83 11.00 -19.27
CA GLU A 269 -22.50 12.29 -19.22
C GLU A 269 -22.36 12.90 -17.82
N MET A 270 -21.68 14.04 -17.72
CA MET A 270 -21.61 14.82 -16.49
C MET A 270 -22.98 15.44 -16.18
N LYS A 271 -23.70 14.88 -15.21
CA LYS A 271 -24.83 15.60 -14.60
C LYS A 271 -24.28 16.53 -13.53
N SER A 272 -24.20 17.82 -13.87
CA SER A 272 -23.97 18.86 -12.88
C SER A 272 -25.21 18.98 -11.98
N TYR A 273 -25.04 18.85 -10.67
CA TYR A 273 -26.11 19.21 -9.73
C TYR A 273 -26.37 20.72 -9.78
N SER A 274 -27.62 21.12 -9.50
CA SER A 274 -27.95 22.53 -9.29
C SER A 274 -27.11 23.14 -8.16
N ILE A 275 -27.02 24.47 -8.07
CA ILE A 275 -26.26 25.19 -7.03
C ILE A 275 -26.61 24.70 -5.61
N ALA A 276 -27.83 24.24 -5.37
CA ALA A 276 -28.27 23.65 -4.09
C ALA A 276 -27.54 22.33 -3.74
N GLY A 277 -27.01 21.61 -4.73
CA GLY A 277 -26.21 20.38 -4.55
C GLY A 277 -24.73 20.62 -4.21
N ALA A 278 -24.22 21.86 -4.29
CA ALA A 278 -22.81 22.14 -3.98
C ALA A 278 -22.45 21.80 -2.53
N LEU A 279 -23.39 21.92 -1.59
CA LEU A 279 -23.16 21.59 -0.17
C LEU A 279 -23.39 20.10 0.15
N GLN A 280 -23.84 19.30 -0.81
CA GLN A 280 -24.14 17.88 -0.58
C GLN A 280 -22.91 17.06 -0.14
N PRO A 281 -21.69 17.23 -0.73
CA PRO A 281 -20.50 16.54 -0.25
C PRO A 281 -20.20 16.79 1.22
N LEU A 282 -20.40 18.03 1.69
CA LEU A 282 -20.17 18.42 3.09
C LEU A 282 -21.15 17.74 4.07
N ARG A 283 -22.27 17.19 3.60
CA ARG A 283 -23.21 16.41 4.43
C ARG A 283 -22.81 14.95 4.54
N ARG A 284 -21.87 14.46 3.71
CA ARG A 284 -21.45 13.06 3.70
C ARG A 284 -20.40 12.81 4.78
N LYS A 285 -20.64 11.83 5.66
CA LYS A 285 -19.69 11.41 6.71
C LYS A 285 -18.31 11.02 6.16
N VAL A 286 -18.27 10.43 4.97
CA VAL A 286 -17.01 9.99 4.33
C VAL A 286 -16.11 11.18 3.99
N PHE A 287 -16.68 12.32 3.60
CA PHE A 287 -15.89 13.54 3.33
C PHE A 287 -15.19 14.01 4.61
N TRP A 288 -15.91 14.10 5.73
CA TRP A 288 -15.33 14.50 7.01
C TRP A 288 -14.32 13.51 7.56
N ALA A 289 -14.47 12.21 7.27
CA ALA A 289 -13.45 11.22 7.57
C ALA A 289 -12.15 11.49 6.79
N ALA A 290 -12.25 11.82 5.50
CA ALA A 290 -11.09 12.23 4.70
C ALA A 290 -10.48 13.53 5.24
N VAL A 291 -11.29 14.54 5.60
CA VAL A 291 -10.81 15.78 6.25
C VAL A 291 -10.04 15.46 7.53
N ALA A 292 -10.60 14.63 8.41
CA ALA A 292 -9.95 14.24 9.65
C ALA A 292 -8.61 13.52 9.39
N LEU A 293 -8.56 12.60 8.43
CA LEU A 293 -7.33 11.91 8.01
C LEU A 293 -6.25 12.90 7.56
N PHE A 294 -6.60 13.80 6.64
CA PHE A 294 -5.65 14.77 6.08
C PHE A 294 -5.21 15.84 7.09
N VAL A 295 -6.12 16.29 7.97
CA VAL A 295 -5.76 17.20 9.07
C VAL A 295 -4.84 16.50 10.05
N PHE A 296 -5.14 15.25 10.43
CA PHE A 296 -4.28 14.46 11.30
C PHE A 296 -2.89 14.30 10.68
N SER A 297 -2.78 13.83 9.43
CA SER A 297 -1.47 13.62 8.78
C SER A 297 -0.69 14.92 8.58
N SER A 298 -1.36 16.03 8.25
CA SER A 298 -0.69 17.32 8.02
C SER A 298 -0.19 17.98 9.29
N THR A 299 -0.88 17.74 10.40
CA THR A 299 -0.53 18.34 11.68
C THR A 299 0.37 17.45 12.51
N LEU A 300 0.36 16.13 12.30
CA LEU A 300 1.18 15.16 13.06
C LEU A 300 2.66 15.57 13.23
N PRO A 301 3.38 16.06 12.20
CA PRO A 301 4.78 16.49 12.37
C PRO A 301 4.97 17.63 13.38
N LEU A 302 3.94 18.46 13.62
CA LEU A 302 4.00 19.60 14.53
C LEU A 302 3.88 19.20 16.01
N TRP A 303 3.21 18.08 16.29
CA TRP A 303 2.94 17.62 17.66
C TRP A 303 3.87 16.50 18.10
N LEU A 304 4.40 15.72 17.15
CA LEU A 304 5.20 14.54 17.45
C LEU A 304 6.69 14.89 17.42
N ASN A 305 7.37 14.76 18.56
CA ASN A 305 8.82 14.86 18.60
C ASN A 305 9.46 13.60 17.99
N ILE A 306 9.74 13.64 16.69
CA ILE A 306 10.30 12.51 15.96
C ILE A 306 11.64 12.06 16.54
N LYS A 307 12.44 12.98 17.10
CA LYS A 307 13.75 12.67 17.67
C LYS A 307 13.69 11.67 18.82
N ASP A 308 12.57 11.66 19.55
CA ASP A 308 12.38 10.79 20.70
C ASP A 308 11.90 9.38 20.31
N LEU A 309 11.52 9.17 19.03
CA LEU A 309 11.11 7.86 18.54
C LEU A 309 12.31 6.93 18.42
N LYS A 310 12.13 5.70 18.89
CA LYS A 310 13.09 4.62 18.74
C LYS A 310 12.40 3.47 18.05
N SER A 311 13.14 2.74 17.24
CA SER A 311 12.64 1.58 16.53
C SER A 311 13.64 0.48 16.73
N ARG A 312 13.23 -0.64 17.33
CA ARG A 312 14.04 -1.85 17.48
C ARG A 312 13.46 -2.96 16.62
N GLY A 313 14.32 -3.74 15.97
CA GLY A 313 13.84 -4.81 15.10
C GLY A 313 14.89 -5.35 14.17
N THR A 314 14.51 -6.41 13.46
CA THR A 314 15.34 -7.03 12.43
C THR A 314 15.31 -6.19 11.16
N ARG A 315 16.49 -5.74 10.73
CA ARG A 315 16.71 -4.88 9.55
C ARG A 315 17.81 -5.45 8.66
N LEU A 316 18.21 -4.68 7.65
CA LEU A 316 19.48 -4.92 6.96
C LEU A 316 20.62 -4.92 7.98
N GLU A 317 21.53 -5.86 7.83
CA GLU A 317 22.71 -6.02 8.69
C GLU A 317 23.49 -4.70 8.80
N LEU A 318 23.95 -4.35 10.01
CA LEU A 318 24.94 -3.30 10.20
C LEU A 318 26.32 -3.85 9.92
N GLY A 319 27.12 -3.19 9.10
CA GLY A 319 28.41 -3.74 8.70
C GLY A 319 29.26 -2.76 7.88
N PRO A 320 30.36 -3.24 7.28
CA PRO A 320 31.28 -2.38 6.54
C PRO A 320 30.67 -1.87 5.23
N CYS A 321 30.82 -0.58 4.98
CA CYS A 321 30.16 0.14 3.89
C CYS A 321 30.59 -0.23 2.47
N HIS A 322 31.78 -0.80 2.31
CA HIS A 322 32.37 -1.09 1.00
C HIS A 322 31.93 -2.43 0.42
N ILE A 323 31.14 -3.22 1.16
CA ILE A 323 30.68 -4.53 0.70
C ILE A 323 29.36 -4.37 -0.05
N THR A 324 29.37 -4.76 -1.31
CA THR A 324 28.20 -4.86 -2.18
C THR A 324 27.82 -6.32 -2.42
N HIS A 325 26.56 -6.54 -2.81
CA HIS A 325 26.08 -7.82 -3.32
C HIS A 325 25.23 -7.60 -4.56
N ASP A 326 25.15 -8.64 -5.39
CA ASP A 326 24.31 -8.63 -6.59
C ASP A 326 22.85 -8.88 -6.21
N VAL A 327 21.97 -7.98 -6.66
CA VAL A 327 20.52 -7.99 -6.35
C VAL A 327 19.77 -8.98 -7.24
N SER A 328 20.37 -9.35 -8.37
CA SER A 328 19.69 -10.10 -9.41
C SER A 328 20.62 -11.12 -10.03
N ASN A 329 20.47 -12.38 -9.59
CA ASN A 329 21.05 -13.52 -10.28
C ASN A 329 20.30 -13.89 -11.58
N THR A 330 19.14 -13.28 -11.85
CA THR A 330 18.21 -13.67 -12.95
C THR A 330 18.08 -12.65 -14.09
N SER A 331 18.51 -11.41 -13.89
CA SER A 331 18.59 -10.39 -14.94
C SER A 331 19.99 -10.41 -15.55
N PRO A 332 20.15 -10.25 -16.88
CA PRO A 332 21.45 -10.10 -17.53
C PRO A 332 22.18 -8.79 -17.16
N LEU A 333 21.57 -7.94 -16.34
CA LEU A 333 22.15 -6.69 -15.88
C LEU A 333 22.67 -6.87 -14.45
N GLU A 334 23.98 -6.69 -14.29
CA GLU A 334 24.66 -6.64 -13.00
C GLU A 334 24.16 -5.42 -12.21
N ILE A 335 23.16 -5.65 -11.37
CA ILE A 335 22.68 -4.65 -10.41
C ILE A 335 23.32 -4.97 -9.07
N THR A 336 24.30 -4.16 -8.69
CA THR A 336 24.91 -4.21 -7.37
C THR A 336 24.21 -3.25 -6.42
N ARG A 337 24.09 -3.64 -5.16
CA ARG A 337 23.72 -2.73 -4.06
C ARG A 337 24.58 -3.00 -2.84
N ARG A 338 24.61 -2.06 -1.89
CA ARG A 338 25.31 -2.27 -0.62
C ARG A 338 24.65 -3.37 0.21
N ARG A 339 25.48 -4.19 0.84
CA ARG A 339 24.99 -5.29 1.70
C ARG A 339 24.54 -4.82 3.07
N PHE A 340 25.18 -3.76 3.58
CA PHE A 340 25.03 -3.32 4.95
C PHE A 340 24.51 -1.88 5.04
N ILE A 341 23.81 -1.56 6.14
CA ILE A 341 23.53 -0.18 6.50
C ILE A 341 24.80 0.48 7.03
N CYS A 342 25.09 1.65 6.48
CA CYS A 342 26.26 2.46 6.82
C CYS A 342 25.95 3.50 7.88
N GLN A 343 26.79 3.55 8.91
CA GLN A 343 26.70 4.60 9.93
C GLN A 343 26.99 5.99 9.35
N ASP A 344 27.94 6.09 8.40
CA ASP A 344 28.37 7.37 7.84
C ASP A 344 27.28 8.06 6.99
N ASP A 345 26.31 7.28 6.49
CA ASP A 345 25.17 7.81 5.74
C ASP A 345 24.04 8.32 6.63
N ALA A 346 24.24 8.40 7.94
CA ALA A 346 23.28 8.98 8.88
C ALA A 346 22.80 10.38 8.42
N GLN A 347 23.59 11.12 7.62
CA GLN A 347 23.18 12.39 7.04
C GLN A 347 22.08 12.28 5.96
N HIS A 348 22.09 11.18 5.19
CA HIS A 348 21.16 10.90 4.10
C HIS A 348 19.96 10.03 4.52
N LEU A 349 20.08 9.34 5.65
CA LEU A 349 19.02 8.55 6.25
C LEU A 349 17.98 9.44 6.98
N ASP A 350 16.75 8.93 7.04
CA ASP A 350 15.63 9.49 7.80
C ASP A 350 15.70 9.17 9.30
N PHE A 351 16.69 8.37 9.68
CA PHE A 351 17.01 7.95 11.03
C PHE A 351 18.51 8.06 11.25
N ASP A 352 18.93 7.99 12.50
CA ASP A 352 20.33 7.85 12.87
C ASP A 352 20.47 6.93 14.11
N PHE A 353 21.63 6.96 14.75
CA PHE A 353 21.96 6.12 15.90
C PHE A 353 22.23 6.95 17.17
N HIS A 354 21.74 8.19 17.26
CA HIS A 354 22.10 9.09 18.37
C HIS A 354 21.64 8.58 19.75
N CYS A 355 20.59 7.77 19.80
CA CYS A 355 20.06 7.14 21.00
C CYS A 355 20.74 5.81 21.38
N VAL A 356 21.75 5.36 20.60
CA VAL A 356 22.49 4.13 20.83
C VAL A 356 23.90 4.45 21.31
N ASN A 357 24.39 3.69 22.29
CA ASN A 357 25.77 3.83 22.75
C ASN A 357 26.76 3.47 21.61
N GLN A 358 27.76 4.32 21.37
CA GLN A 358 28.78 4.11 20.33
C GLN A 358 29.49 2.74 20.44
N ALA A 359 29.69 2.21 21.65
CA ALA A 359 30.29 0.88 21.84
C ALA A 359 29.39 -0.24 21.29
N ALA A 360 28.08 -0.16 21.54
CA ALA A 360 27.11 -1.12 21.01
C ALA A 360 26.99 -1.01 19.49
N LEU A 361 27.08 0.20 18.94
CA LEU A 361 27.07 0.42 17.49
C LEU A 361 28.30 -0.17 16.81
N ARG A 362 29.50 0.07 17.34
CA ARG A 362 30.75 -0.53 16.83
C ARG A 362 30.72 -2.05 16.91
N PHE A 363 30.21 -2.60 18.02
CA PHE A 363 29.99 -4.03 18.16
C PHE A 363 29.03 -4.56 17.08
N GLY A 364 27.95 -3.83 16.82
CA GLY A 364 26.98 -4.19 15.79
C GLY A 364 27.59 -4.26 14.39
N VAL A 365 28.40 -3.25 14.02
CA VAL A 365 29.13 -3.19 12.75
C VAL A 365 30.16 -4.31 12.63
N GLN A 366 30.87 -4.66 13.70
CA GLN A 366 31.89 -5.71 13.68
C GLN A 366 31.29 -7.12 13.56
N ASN A 367 30.11 -7.34 14.14
CA ASN A 367 29.46 -8.65 14.21
C ASN A 367 28.33 -8.84 13.20
N ASN A 368 28.16 -7.90 12.26
CA ASN A 368 27.12 -7.95 11.23
C ASN A 368 25.70 -8.14 11.81
N VAL A 369 25.37 -7.44 12.90
CA VAL A 369 24.09 -7.65 13.59
C VAL A 369 22.93 -7.14 12.74
N ASN A 370 21.90 -7.97 12.60
CA ASN A 370 20.65 -7.61 11.92
C ASN A 370 19.57 -7.07 12.88
N HIS A 371 19.77 -7.19 14.20
CA HIS A 371 18.84 -6.73 15.21
C HIS A 371 19.47 -5.61 16.04
N TYR A 372 19.03 -4.38 15.81
CA TYR A 372 19.57 -3.18 16.46
C TYR A 372 18.48 -2.11 16.64
N THR A 373 18.84 -1.01 17.30
CA THR A 373 17.95 0.14 17.51
C THR A 373 18.36 1.27 16.56
N VAL A 374 17.36 1.94 15.98
CA VAL A 374 17.52 3.21 15.26
C VAL A 374 16.67 4.29 15.90
N CYS A 375 17.04 5.54 15.68
CA CYS A 375 16.48 6.70 16.36
C CYS A 375 15.93 7.66 15.31
N GLY A 376 14.81 8.31 15.61
CA GLY A 376 14.19 9.25 14.70
C GLY A 376 15.08 10.48 14.55
N LYS A 377 15.09 11.05 13.35
CA LYS A 377 15.88 12.24 13.05
C LYS A 377 14.98 13.46 12.95
N GLU A 378 15.44 14.57 13.51
CA GLU A 378 14.71 15.83 13.45
C GLU A 378 14.57 16.32 12.00
N PHE A 379 13.43 16.95 11.69
CA PHE A 379 13.22 17.55 10.37
C PHE A 379 14.21 18.69 10.14
N LYS A 380 14.92 18.67 9.00
CA LYS A 380 15.80 19.78 8.60
C LYS A 380 15.04 21.11 8.49
N ASN A 381 13.82 21.07 7.98
CA ASN A 381 12.89 22.20 7.97
C ASN A 381 11.46 21.70 8.21
N LEU A 382 11.05 21.70 9.47
CA LEU A 382 9.72 21.24 9.89
C LEU A 382 8.60 22.06 9.24
N GLN A 383 8.77 23.38 9.11
CA GLN A 383 7.75 24.26 8.58
C GLN A 383 7.49 24.02 7.10
N ASP A 384 8.55 23.88 6.30
CA ASP A 384 8.42 23.59 4.87
C ASP A 384 7.74 22.24 4.63
N PHE A 385 8.12 21.22 5.41
CA PHE A 385 7.51 19.89 5.34
C PHE A 385 6.02 19.95 5.67
N SER A 386 5.64 20.64 6.76
CA SER A 386 4.24 20.79 7.16
C SER A 386 3.43 21.58 6.11
N ASN A 387 3.97 22.70 5.61
CA ASN A 387 3.32 23.51 4.58
C ASN A 387 3.03 22.69 3.31
N LEU A 388 3.99 21.86 2.89
CA LEU A 388 3.82 21.01 1.71
C LEU A 388 2.77 19.91 1.94
N MET A 389 2.73 19.31 3.13
CA MET A 389 1.69 18.33 3.49
C MET A 389 0.30 18.98 3.55
N ILE A 390 0.18 20.22 4.06
CA ILE A 390 -1.08 20.99 4.05
C ILE A 390 -1.53 21.30 2.61
N ALA A 391 -0.60 21.71 1.75
CA ALA A 391 -0.90 21.99 0.35
C ALA A 391 -1.37 20.72 -0.38
N TYR A 392 -0.66 19.60 -0.20
CA TYR A 392 -1.04 18.29 -0.74
C TYR A 392 -2.44 17.86 -0.27
N SER A 393 -2.68 17.94 1.04
CA SER A 393 -3.97 17.62 1.65
C SER A 393 -5.12 18.48 1.11
N SER A 394 -4.88 19.77 0.90
CA SER A 394 -5.86 20.71 0.34
C SER A 394 -6.23 20.34 -1.10
N ILE A 395 -5.23 19.98 -1.93
CA ILE A 395 -5.46 19.51 -3.30
C ILE A 395 -6.25 18.20 -3.29
N CYS A 396 -5.88 17.24 -2.44
CA CYS A 396 -6.58 15.96 -2.34
C CYS A 396 -8.04 16.13 -1.89
N LEU A 397 -8.28 16.96 -0.87
CA LEU A 397 -9.63 17.29 -0.41
C LEU A 397 -10.45 18.00 -1.49
N PHE A 398 -9.84 18.88 -2.27
CA PHE A 398 -10.49 19.50 -3.43
C PHE A 398 -10.89 18.45 -4.47
N ILE A 399 -10.00 17.50 -4.79
CA ILE A 399 -10.29 16.39 -5.72
C ILE A 399 -11.45 15.53 -5.19
N ILE A 400 -11.40 15.10 -3.93
CA ILE A 400 -12.44 14.28 -3.30
C ILE A 400 -13.77 15.04 -3.23
N TYR A 401 -13.75 16.33 -2.89
CA TYR A 401 -14.93 17.18 -2.89
C TYR A 401 -15.59 17.22 -4.28
N ASN A 402 -14.78 17.43 -5.34
CA ASN A 402 -15.30 17.44 -6.71
C ASN A 402 -15.83 16.08 -7.13
N LEU A 403 -15.15 14.98 -6.80
CA LEU A 403 -15.63 13.63 -7.09
C LEU A 403 -16.97 13.34 -6.39
N LEU A 404 -17.12 13.74 -5.12
CA LEU A 404 -18.38 13.61 -4.40
C LEU A 404 -19.48 14.55 -4.91
N ARG A 405 -19.10 15.68 -5.50
CA ARG A 405 -20.02 16.63 -6.11
C ARG A 405 -20.55 16.10 -7.44
N PHE A 406 -19.76 15.38 -8.22
CA PHE A 406 -20.17 14.86 -9.51
C PHE A 406 -20.73 13.44 -9.37
N SER A 407 -22.05 13.28 -9.47
CA SER A 407 -22.65 11.97 -9.73
C SER A 407 -22.69 11.77 -11.23
N LEU A 408 -21.83 10.89 -11.72
CA LEU A 408 -21.82 10.51 -13.12
C LEU A 408 -22.99 9.55 -13.33
N ASN A 409 -23.92 9.93 -14.18
CA ASN A 409 -25.04 9.05 -14.51
C ASN A 409 -24.62 8.30 -15.75
N TYR A 410 -23.99 7.14 -15.58
CA TYR A 410 -23.70 6.25 -16.70
C TYR A 410 -25.04 5.83 -17.31
N LYS A 411 -25.40 6.44 -18.44
CA LYS A 411 -26.45 5.89 -19.29
C LYS A 411 -25.92 4.54 -19.76
N GLN A 412 -26.28 3.47 -19.06
CA GLN A 412 -26.49 2.22 -19.78
C GLN A 412 -27.53 2.56 -20.84
N ASN A 413 -27.08 2.79 -22.08
CA ASN A 413 -27.84 2.31 -23.22
C ASN A 413 -27.91 0.79 -23.03
N LYS A 414 -28.73 0.35 -22.08
CA LYS A 414 -29.23 -1.01 -22.02
C LYS A 414 -30.05 -1.06 -23.30
N LYS A 415 -29.37 -1.41 -24.40
CA LYS A 415 -30.00 -1.82 -25.62
C LYS A 415 -31.11 -2.75 -25.15
N ILE A 416 -32.34 -2.33 -25.41
CA ILE A 416 -33.52 -3.15 -25.31
C ILE A 416 -33.37 -4.19 -26.41
N GLU A 417 -32.40 -5.09 -26.27
CA GLU A 417 -32.17 -6.26 -27.13
C GLU A 417 -32.79 -7.51 -26.50
N ILE A 418 -33.41 -7.39 -25.31
CA ILE A 418 -34.08 -8.49 -24.60
C ILE A 418 -35.61 -8.53 -24.91
N SER A 419 -36.14 -7.63 -25.73
CA SER A 419 -37.57 -7.63 -26.10
C SER A 419 -37.88 -8.11 -27.53
N CYS A 420 -36.88 -8.37 -28.38
CA CYS A 420 -37.13 -8.84 -29.76
C CYS A 420 -36.73 -10.30 -30.02
N SER A 421 -36.06 -10.98 -29.09
CA SER A 421 -35.70 -12.41 -29.24
C SER A 421 -36.64 -13.39 -28.52
N LYS A 422 -37.80 -12.92 -28.04
CA LYS A 422 -38.91 -13.76 -27.52
C LYS A 422 -40.20 -13.62 -28.32
N LEU A 423 -40.11 -13.13 -29.56
CA LEU A 423 -41.23 -13.02 -30.49
C LEU A 423 -40.97 -13.73 -31.83
N GLU A 424 -40.01 -14.66 -31.89
CA GLU A 424 -39.88 -15.64 -32.98
C GLU A 424 -39.93 -17.07 -32.45
#